data_AF-A0A828U1P1-F1
#
_entry.id   AF-A0A828U1P1-F1
#
_cell.length_a   1.000
_cell.length_b   1.000
_cell.length_c   1.000
_cell.angle_alpha   90.00
_cell.angle_beta   90.00
_cell.angle_gamma   90.00
#
_symmetry.space_group_name_H-M   'P 1'
#
loop_
_entity.id
_entity.type
_entity.pdbx_description
1 polymer ?
#
loop_
_entity_poly.entity_id
_entity_poly.type
_entity_poly.pdbx_seq_one_letter_code
_entity_poly.pdbx_strand_id
1 'polypeptide(L)'
;MQNGKWILTSLVMTFFGIPILAQFLAAVVAMLGAGLAAILEVCNLLFTPTIYLLLNVFMLTLGAIIIFFSGRVWAGDSAPEKREIAAWRQCFFLLPALLTLVGWIIALHLADYQFRQMGAGWLANLMLPWLGVFTVSFVGGEYWWIVIIPVGAHISFSLGYGWLTRHPLTGTSGLRCRNLLLFILLLLGIVAGYQAYLYKQLNPGVGVRENIDTWAWRPDKLYNQLTPLRGKPQIQFTQNWPRSDGATAAYPLYASAFYALSVIPEDFHSWEYLTNSRTPEAYNRIVNGDADIIFVAQPSDGQKKRAEKSGVTLLYTPFAREAFVFIVNADNRLIP
;
A
#
# COMPACT_ATOMS: atom_id res chain seq x y z
N MET A 1 16.06 -42.03 23.12
CA MET A 1 15.01 -40.99 23.01
C MET A 1 15.62 -39.64 22.58
N GLN A 2 16.23 -39.56 21.38
CA GLN A 2 16.84 -38.33 20.84
C GLN A 2 16.03 -37.67 19.69
N ASN A 3 14.85 -38.19 19.34
CA ASN A 3 14.23 -37.94 18.03
C ASN A 3 13.22 -36.78 17.91
N GLY A 4 12.87 -36.05 18.98
CA GLY A 4 11.81 -35.01 18.94
C GLY A 4 12.29 -33.56 18.93
N LYS A 5 13.48 -33.28 19.49
CA LYS A 5 13.99 -31.90 19.69
C LYS A 5 14.14 -31.13 18.37
N TRP A 6 14.56 -31.83 17.32
CA TRP A 6 14.72 -31.24 16.00
C TRP A 6 13.36 -30.88 15.37
N ILE A 7 12.31 -31.65 15.62
CA ILE A 7 10.96 -31.36 15.12
C ILE A 7 10.44 -30.10 15.80
N LEU A 8 10.51 -30.05 17.13
CA LEU A 8 10.06 -28.90 17.91
C LEU A 8 10.78 -27.61 17.50
N THR A 9 12.12 -27.64 17.39
CA THR A 9 12.89 -26.46 16.96
C THR A 9 12.56 -26.03 15.53
N SER A 10 12.24 -26.96 14.65
CA SER A 10 11.78 -26.63 13.30
C SER A 10 10.43 -25.95 13.34
N LEU A 11 9.46 -26.49 14.08
CA LEU A 11 8.12 -25.90 14.20
C LEU A 11 8.16 -24.50 14.81
N VAL A 12 8.95 -24.30 15.87
CA VAL A 12 9.14 -22.98 16.48
C VAL A 12 9.75 -21.99 15.48
N MET A 13 10.78 -22.42 14.74
CA MET A 13 11.40 -21.56 13.73
C MET A 13 10.43 -21.25 12.57
N THR A 14 9.67 -22.24 12.11
CA THR A 14 8.69 -22.12 11.03
C THR A 14 7.56 -21.14 11.39
N PHE A 15 6.93 -21.30 12.55
CA PHE A 15 5.72 -20.55 12.90
C PHE A 15 5.98 -19.25 13.66
N PHE A 16 7.16 -19.08 14.27
CA PHE A 16 7.49 -17.88 15.03
C PHE A 16 8.78 -17.23 14.55
N GLY A 17 9.87 -17.99 14.40
CA GLY A 17 11.18 -17.45 14.05
C GLY A 17 11.21 -16.71 12.70
N ILE A 18 10.82 -17.40 11.62
CA ILE A 18 10.78 -16.82 10.26
C ILE A 18 9.78 -15.64 10.20
N PRO A 19 8.53 -15.76 10.69
CA PRO A 19 7.59 -14.65 10.65
C PRO A 19 8.03 -13.43 11.46
N ILE A 20 8.59 -13.60 12.66
CA ILE A 20 9.08 -12.48 13.48
C ILE A 20 10.24 -11.77 12.76
N LEU A 21 11.21 -12.53 12.26
CA LEU A 21 12.36 -11.98 11.55
C LEU A 21 11.93 -11.22 10.29
N ALA A 22 11.04 -11.81 9.49
CA ALA A 22 10.55 -11.20 8.26
C ALA A 22 9.71 -9.94 8.52
N GLN A 23 8.86 -9.94 9.56
CA GLN A 23 8.08 -8.76 9.95
C GLN A 23 8.95 -7.63 10.46
N PHE A 24 9.94 -7.93 11.30
CA PHE A 24 10.90 -6.94 11.76
C PHE A 24 11.65 -6.32 10.58
N LEU A 25 12.12 -7.16 9.65
CA LEU A 25 12.82 -6.69 8.45
C LEU A 25 11.90 -5.86 7.54
N ALA A 26 10.67 -6.30 7.33
CA ALA A 26 9.67 -5.55 6.57
C ALA A 26 9.38 -4.18 7.21
N ALA A 27 9.31 -4.10 8.54
CA ALA A 27 9.13 -2.84 9.26
C ALA A 27 10.35 -1.91 9.09
N VAL A 28 11.58 -2.42 9.23
CA VAL A 28 12.81 -1.64 9.01
C VAL A 28 12.87 -1.12 7.57
N VAL A 29 12.60 -1.98 6.60
CA VAL A 29 12.54 -1.63 5.18
C VAL A 29 11.48 -0.57 4.91
N ALA A 30 10.29 -0.70 5.51
CA ALA A 30 9.22 0.29 5.38
C ALA A 30 9.61 1.65 5.97
N MET A 31 10.26 1.67 7.15
CA MET A 31 10.76 2.91 7.76
C MET A 31 11.86 3.58 6.91
N LEU A 32 12.79 2.80 6.36
CA LEU A 32 13.81 3.31 5.44
C LEU A 32 13.19 3.85 4.14
N GLY A 33 12.18 3.16 3.61
CA GLY A 33 11.41 3.61 2.45
C GLY A 33 10.68 4.93 2.71
N ALA A 34 10.04 5.07 3.87
CA ALA A 34 9.37 6.31 4.27
C ALA A 34 10.36 7.46 4.48
N GLY A 35 11.51 7.19 5.12
CA GLY A 35 12.58 8.19 5.30
C GLY A 35 13.17 8.64 3.96
N LEU A 36 13.42 7.70 3.04
CA LEU A 36 13.88 8.03 1.70
C LEU A 36 12.83 8.83 0.92
N ALA A 37 11.56 8.47 1.02
CA ALA A 37 10.46 9.21 0.39
C ALA A 37 10.40 10.66 0.91
N ALA A 38 10.52 10.88 2.22
CA ALA A 38 10.56 12.21 2.82
C ALA A 38 11.78 13.03 2.37
N ILE A 39 12.97 12.42 2.28
CA ILE A 39 14.17 13.11 1.76
C ILE A 39 13.98 13.51 0.30
N LEU A 40 13.44 12.60 -0.52
CA LEU A 40 13.18 12.87 -1.94
C LEU A 40 12.11 13.96 -2.14
N GLU A 41 11.11 14.00 -1.25
CA GLU A 41 10.09 15.05 -1.18
C GLU A 41 10.72 16.42 -0.88
N VAL A 42 11.63 16.50 0.09
CA VAL A 42 12.41 17.71 0.39
C VAL A 42 13.30 18.11 -0.79
N CYS A 43 13.91 17.15 -1.49
CA CYS A 43 14.76 17.38 -2.66
C CYS A 43 13.99 17.70 -3.96
N ASN A 44 12.66 17.77 -3.92
CA ASN A 44 11.81 18.10 -5.07
C ASN A 44 11.99 17.14 -6.27
N LEU A 45 12.33 15.88 -6.01
CA LEU A 45 12.50 14.84 -7.03
C LEU A 45 11.16 14.11 -7.27
N LEU A 46 10.78 13.98 -8.54
CA LEU A 46 9.49 13.43 -8.95
C LEU A 46 9.44 11.90 -8.76
N PHE A 47 8.53 11.42 -7.91
CA PHE A 47 8.27 9.99 -7.75
C PHE A 47 7.46 9.46 -8.95
N THR A 48 8.17 8.99 -9.98
CA THR A 48 7.50 8.25 -11.05
C THR A 48 7.06 6.87 -10.54
N PRO A 49 5.93 6.31 -11.04
CA PRO A 49 5.51 4.95 -10.69
C PRO A 49 6.60 3.90 -10.91
N THR A 50 7.48 4.11 -11.89
CA THR A 50 8.63 3.25 -12.19
C THR A 50 9.66 3.24 -11.06
N ILE A 51 9.98 4.41 -10.49
CA ILE A 51 10.93 4.52 -9.38
C ILE A 51 10.36 3.83 -8.14
N TYR A 52 9.07 4.00 -7.86
CA TYR A 52 8.39 3.32 -6.75
C TYR A 52 8.43 1.79 -6.90
N LEU A 53 8.15 1.28 -8.11
CA LEU A 53 8.24 -0.14 -8.40
C LEU A 53 9.66 -0.68 -8.21
N LEU A 54 10.67 0.02 -8.74
CA LEU A 54 12.06 -0.37 -8.62
C LEU A 54 12.52 -0.41 -7.15
N LEU A 55 12.11 0.60 -6.37
CA LEU A 55 12.40 0.66 -4.94
C LEU A 55 11.78 -0.54 -4.20
N ASN A 56 10.52 -0.86 -4.46
CA ASN A 56 9.87 -2.02 -3.86
C ASN A 56 10.56 -3.34 -4.23
N VAL A 57 10.92 -3.53 -5.50
CA VAL A 57 11.65 -4.73 -5.96
C VAL A 57 13.01 -4.84 -5.27
N PHE A 58 13.77 -3.73 -5.21
CA PHE A 58 15.05 -3.68 -4.53
C PHE A 58 14.92 -4.06 -3.04
N MET A 59 13.93 -3.48 -2.36
CA MET A 59 13.68 -3.71 -0.95
C MET A 59 13.27 -5.15 -0.63
N LEU A 60 12.38 -5.74 -1.44
CA LEU A 60 12.02 -7.16 -1.31
C LEU A 60 13.22 -8.08 -1.55
N THR A 61 14.06 -7.75 -2.53
CA THR A 61 15.26 -8.53 -2.85
C THR A 61 16.25 -8.49 -1.70
N LEU A 62 16.52 -7.30 -1.14
CA LEU A 62 17.36 -7.14 0.05
C LEU A 62 16.79 -7.95 1.22
N GLY A 63 15.47 -7.88 1.43
CA GLY A 63 14.76 -8.66 2.43
C GLY A 63 14.98 -10.16 2.27
N ALA A 64 14.77 -10.67 1.05
CA ALA A 64 14.97 -12.07 0.69
C ALA A 64 16.42 -12.53 0.92
N ILE A 65 17.41 -11.71 0.59
CA ILE A 65 18.84 -12.01 0.80
C ILE A 65 19.16 -12.15 2.28
N ILE A 66 18.69 -11.24 3.13
CA ILE A 66 18.93 -11.30 4.58
C ILE A 66 18.27 -12.55 5.19
N ILE A 67 17.04 -12.85 4.78
CA ILE A 67 16.33 -14.06 5.23
C ILE A 67 17.04 -15.34 4.75
N PHE A 68 17.57 -15.34 3.52
CA PHE A 68 18.39 -16.44 3.01
C PHE A 68 19.65 -16.66 3.86
N PHE A 69 20.42 -15.60 4.16
CA PHE A 69 21.59 -15.72 5.02
C PHE A 69 21.25 -16.14 6.44
N SER A 70 20.10 -15.71 6.96
CA SER A 70 19.60 -16.16 8.27
C SER A 70 19.33 -17.66 8.29
N GLY A 71 18.72 -18.20 7.22
CA GLY A 71 18.58 -19.64 7.04
C GLY A 71 19.93 -20.36 6.95
N ARG A 72 20.91 -19.73 6.31
CA ARG A 72 22.27 -20.26 6.15
C ARG A 72 23.04 -20.34 7.47
N VAL A 73 22.93 -19.32 8.31
CA VAL A 73 23.50 -19.28 9.68
C VAL A 73 22.84 -20.35 10.53
N TRP A 74 21.51 -20.41 10.51
CA TRP A 74 20.76 -21.39 11.29
C TRP A 74 21.09 -22.85 10.89
N ALA A 75 21.41 -23.10 9.62
CA ALA A 75 21.92 -24.41 9.16
C ALA A 75 23.27 -24.79 9.78
N GLY A 76 24.14 -23.82 10.03
CA GLY A 76 25.42 -24.02 10.71
C GLY A 76 25.23 -24.34 12.20
N ASP A 77 24.41 -23.56 12.89
CA ASP A 77 24.14 -23.73 14.32
C ASP A 77 23.32 -24.99 14.64
N SER A 78 22.48 -25.40 13.70
CA SER A 78 21.59 -26.57 13.83
C SER A 78 22.18 -27.84 13.22
N ALA A 79 23.49 -27.85 12.89
CA ALA A 79 24.20 -28.88 12.13
C ALA A 79 23.57 -30.28 12.29
N PRO A 80 22.76 -30.74 11.33
CA PRO A 80 22.08 -32.01 11.48
C PRO A 80 23.12 -33.12 11.30
N GLU A 81 23.27 -33.97 12.33
CA GLU A 81 24.13 -35.18 12.27
C GLU A 81 23.78 -36.10 11.08
N LYS A 82 22.58 -35.93 10.48
CA LYS A 82 22.09 -36.71 9.34
C LYS A 82 21.43 -35.84 8.27
N ARG A 83 21.86 -36.03 7.02
CA ARG A 83 21.31 -35.35 5.82
C ARG A 83 19.80 -35.53 5.63
N GLU A 84 19.23 -36.63 6.11
CA GLU A 84 17.78 -36.86 6.08
C GLU A 84 17.01 -35.89 6.98
N ILE A 85 17.52 -35.60 8.18
CA ILE A 85 16.91 -34.64 9.10
C ILE A 85 16.93 -33.25 8.47
N ALA A 86 18.02 -32.88 7.80
CA ALA A 86 18.11 -31.62 7.07
C ALA A 86 16.99 -31.47 6.03
N ALA A 87 16.74 -32.52 5.23
CA ALA A 87 15.69 -32.50 4.23
C ALA A 87 14.29 -32.35 4.84
N TRP A 88 14.00 -33.07 5.94
CA TRP A 88 12.72 -32.93 6.64
C TRP A 88 12.52 -31.55 7.28
N ARG A 89 13.57 -30.97 7.88
CA ARG A 89 13.53 -29.58 8.38
C ARG A 89 13.17 -28.60 7.27
N GLN A 90 13.77 -28.78 6.09
CA GLN A 90 13.46 -27.97 4.93
C GLN A 90 11.99 -28.10 4.48
N CYS A 91 11.40 -29.31 4.54
CA CYS A 91 9.98 -29.50 4.29
C CYS A 91 9.11 -28.70 5.28
N PHE A 92 9.47 -28.69 6.57
CA PHE A 92 8.74 -27.89 7.57
C PHE A 92 8.80 -26.39 7.28
N PHE A 93 9.92 -25.87 6.75
CA PHE A 93 10.01 -24.44 6.37
C PHE A 93 9.20 -24.10 5.13
N LEU A 94 9.01 -25.06 4.21
CA LEU A 94 8.21 -24.84 2.99
C LEU A 94 6.71 -24.98 3.22
N LEU A 95 6.28 -25.69 4.27
CA LEU A 95 4.86 -25.98 4.50
C LEU A 95 4.00 -24.71 4.65
N PRO A 96 4.39 -23.66 5.42
CA PRO A 96 3.58 -22.46 5.47
C PRO A 96 3.57 -21.68 4.16
N ALA A 97 4.65 -21.69 3.38
CA ALA A 97 4.64 -21.09 2.04
C ALA A 97 3.56 -21.74 1.17
N LEU A 98 3.46 -23.07 1.23
CA LEU A 98 2.44 -23.83 0.51
C LEU A 98 1.03 -23.45 0.98
N LEU A 99 0.80 -23.48 2.29
CA LEU A 99 -0.51 -23.17 2.89
C LEU A 99 -0.94 -21.74 2.58
N THR A 100 -0.03 -20.75 2.69
CA THR A 100 -0.32 -19.35 2.36
C THR A 100 -0.62 -19.18 0.88
N LEU A 101 0.13 -19.83 -0.01
CA LEU A 101 -0.07 -19.68 -1.44
C LEU A 101 -1.38 -20.34 -1.90
N VAL A 102 -1.69 -21.55 -1.43
CA VAL A 102 -2.99 -22.21 -1.67
C VAL A 102 -4.12 -21.35 -1.10
N GLY A 103 -3.93 -20.84 0.11
CA GLY A 103 -4.91 -19.99 0.77
C GLY A 103 -5.19 -18.71 -0.03
N TRP A 104 -4.14 -18.03 -0.48
CA TRP A 104 -4.26 -16.87 -1.34
C TRP A 104 -5.02 -17.19 -2.64
N ILE A 105 -4.65 -18.29 -3.30
CA ILE A 105 -5.25 -18.67 -4.59
C ILE A 105 -6.75 -18.92 -4.45
N ILE A 106 -7.17 -19.70 -3.46
CA ILE A 106 -8.59 -19.97 -3.21
C ILE A 106 -9.32 -18.69 -2.82
N ALA A 107 -8.75 -17.89 -1.91
CA ALA A 107 -9.37 -16.65 -1.43
C ALA A 107 -9.60 -15.66 -2.57
N LEU A 108 -8.59 -15.45 -3.43
CA LEU A 108 -8.68 -14.50 -4.53
C LEU A 108 -9.64 -14.99 -5.61
N HIS A 109 -9.69 -16.30 -5.86
CA HIS A 109 -10.63 -16.89 -6.81
C HIS A 109 -12.09 -16.77 -6.33
N LEU A 110 -12.36 -17.09 -5.06
CA LEU A 110 -13.69 -16.95 -4.46
C LEU A 110 -14.17 -15.50 -4.37
N ALA A 111 -13.24 -14.55 -4.38
CA ALA A 111 -13.53 -13.13 -4.38
C ALA A 111 -13.68 -12.54 -5.79
N ASP A 112 -13.83 -13.38 -6.84
CA ASP A 112 -13.89 -12.97 -8.24
C ASP A 112 -12.75 -12.01 -8.64
N TYR A 113 -11.56 -12.27 -8.11
CA TYR A 113 -10.37 -11.45 -8.31
C TYR A 113 -10.56 -9.99 -7.86
N GLN A 114 -11.40 -9.73 -6.85
CA GLN A 114 -11.59 -8.42 -6.22
C GLN A 114 -11.15 -8.44 -4.76
N PHE A 115 -10.13 -7.66 -4.41
CA PHE A 115 -9.62 -7.62 -3.03
C PHE A 115 -10.65 -7.18 -2.00
N ARG A 116 -11.56 -6.26 -2.35
CA ARG A 116 -12.63 -5.80 -1.46
C ARG A 116 -13.60 -6.92 -1.03
N GLN A 117 -13.70 -7.97 -1.83
CA GLN A 117 -14.58 -9.11 -1.57
C GLN A 117 -13.88 -10.27 -0.86
N MET A 118 -12.56 -10.20 -0.67
CA MET A 118 -11.83 -11.25 0.06
C MET A 118 -12.27 -11.24 1.54
N GLY A 119 -13.16 -12.18 1.89
CA GLY A 119 -13.66 -12.34 3.26
C GLY A 119 -12.54 -12.64 4.26
N ALA A 120 -12.57 -11.97 5.41
CA ALA A 120 -11.49 -11.95 6.38
C ALA A 120 -11.29 -13.26 7.18
N GLY A 121 -12.24 -14.20 7.18
CA GLY A 121 -12.28 -15.26 8.20
C GLY A 121 -11.08 -16.23 8.19
N TRP A 122 -10.98 -17.08 7.18
CA TRP A 122 -10.02 -18.19 7.19
C TRP A 122 -8.61 -17.75 6.77
N LEU A 123 -8.50 -16.74 5.90
CA LEU A 123 -7.21 -16.16 5.51
C LEU A 123 -6.55 -15.46 6.70
N ALA A 124 -7.31 -14.74 7.55
CA ALA A 124 -6.75 -14.10 8.74
C ALA A 124 -6.20 -15.12 9.76
N ASN A 125 -6.88 -16.27 9.93
CA ASN A 125 -6.38 -17.34 10.81
C ASN A 125 -5.06 -17.93 10.31
N LEU A 126 -4.91 -18.09 9.00
CA LEU A 126 -3.66 -18.56 8.38
C LEU A 126 -2.55 -17.51 8.50
N MET A 127 -2.93 -16.23 8.58
CA MET A 127 -2.04 -15.08 8.76
C MET A 127 -1.75 -14.71 10.22
N LEU A 128 -2.14 -15.53 11.22
CA LEU A 128 -1.84 -15.26 12.63
C LEU A 128 -0.33 -15.05 12.91
N PRO A 129 0.60 -15.82 12.31
CA PRO A 129 2.03 -15.53 12.46
C PRO A 129 2.47 -14.22 11.78
N TRP A 130 1.65 -13.68 10.88
CA TRP A 130 1.93 -12.58 9.96
C TRP A 130 1.05 -11.35 10.22
N LEU A 131 0.52 -11.19 11.44
CA LEU A 131 -0.44 -10.14 11.78
C LEU A 131 0.05 -8.73 11.40
N GLY A 132 1.33 -8.40 11.60
CA GLY A 132 1.87 -7.11 11.21
C GLY A 132 1.80 -6.86 9.70
N VAL A 133 2.20 -7.85 8.89
CA VAL A 133 2.06 -7.76 7.42
C VAL A 133 0.59 -7.65 7.04
N PHE A 134 -0.27 -8.47 7.64
CA PHE A 134 -1.70 -8.46 7.37
C PHE A 134 -2.33 -7.09 7.67
N THR A 135 -2.08 -6.52 8.85
CA THR A 135 -2.57 -5.19 9.24
C THR A 135 -2.09 -4.10 8.30
N VAL A 136 -0.79 -4.04 7.99
CA VAL A 136 -0.24 -3.02 7.10
C VAL A 136 -0.81 -3.13 5.69
N SER A 137 -0.95 -4.36 5.18
CA SER A 137 -1.52 -4.61 3.85
C SER A 137 -2.99 -4.19 3.78
N PHE A 138 -3.75 -4.48 4.85
CA PHE A 138 -5.16 -4.13 4.94
C PHE A 138 -5.37 -2.62 5.04
N VAL A 139 -4.60 -1.94 5.89
CA VAL A 139 -4.67 -0.47 6.05
C VAL A 139 -4.14 0.26 4.81
N GLY A 140 -3.04 -0.22 4.23
CA GLY A 140 -2.42 0.38 3.05
C GLY A 140 -3.11 0.06 1.72
N GLY A 141 -4.05 -0.90 1.71
CA GLY A 141 -4.74 -1.34 0.49
C GLY A 141 -3.90 -2.18 -0.46
N GLU A 142 -2.67 -2.54 -0.07
CA GLU A 142 -1.71 -3.31 -0.88
C GLU A 142 -1.75 -4.79 -0.48
N TYR A 143 -2.82 -5.48 -0.88
CA TYR A 143 -3.11 -6.85 -0.45
C TYR A 143 -2.08 -7.90 -0.91
N TRP A 144 -1.34 -7.64 -1.98
CA TRP A 144 -0.32 -8.57 -2.50
C TRP A 144 0.78 -8.89 -1.49
N TRP A 145 1.05 -8.00 -0.53
CA TRP A 145 2.03 -8.24 0.52
C TRP A 145 1.68 -9.42 1.42
N ILE A 146 0.38 -9.73 1.57
CA ILE A 146 -0.14 -10.86 2.36
C ILE A 146 0.35 -12.21 1.79
N VAL A 147 0.62 -12.30 0.49
CA VAL A 147 1.18 -13.52 -0.12
C VAL A 147 2.67 -13.41 -0.39
N ILE A 148 3.15 -12.27 -0.91
CA ILE A 148 4.55 -12.11 -1.34
C ILE A 148 5.51 -12.24 -0.16
N ILE A 149 5.25 -11.54 0.96
CA ILE A 149 6.18 -11.51 2.09
C ILE A 149 6.24 -12.88 2.79
N PRO A 150 5.10 -13.52 3.17
CA PRO A 150 5.16 -14.81 3.84
C PRO A 150 5.75 -15.93 2.97
N VAL A 151 5.33 -16.02 1.70
CA VAL A 151 5.82 -17.06 0.78
C VAL A 151 7.30 -16.83 0.46
N GLY A 152 7.68 -15.59 0.15
CA GLY A 152 9.06 -15.21 -0.13
C GLY A 152 9.99 -15.47 1.06
N ALA A 153 9.59 -15.12 2.28
CA ALA A 153 10.41 -15.34 3.48
C ALA A 153 10.67 -16.83 3.73
N HIS A 154 9.63 -17.68 3.66
CA HIS A 154 9.77 -19.11 3.87
C HIS A 154 10.61 -19.80 2.78
N ILE A 155 10.42 -19.42 1.51
CA ILE A 155 11.23 -19.95 0.41
C ILE A 155 12.69 -19.52 0.57
N SER A 156 12.95 -18.23 0.79
CA SER A 156 14.31 -17.70 0.95
C SER A 156 15.04 -18.33 2.14
N PHE A 157 14.38 -18.45 3.29
CA PHE A 157 14.96 -19.08 4.48
C PHE A 157 15.27 -20.56 4.21
N SER A 158 14.31 -21.28 3.60
CA SER A 158 14.44 -22.69 3.24
C SER A 158 15.60 -22.93 2.26
N LEU A 159 15.77 -22.07 1.26
CA LEU A 159 16.88 -22.14 0.31
C LEU A 159 18.23 -21.88 0.99
N GLY A 160 18.29 -20.88 1.87
CA GLY A 160 19.48 -20.58 2.66
C GLY A 160 19.88 -21.72 3.57
N TYR A 161 18.90 -22.33 4.23
CA TYR A 161 19.07 -23.50 5.06
C TYR A 161 19.56 -24.72 4.27
N GLY A 162 18.90 -25.01 3.14
CA GLY A 162 19.19 -26.17 2.30
C GLY A 162 20.46 -26.05 1.45
N TRP A 163 21.13 -24.88 1.44
CA TRP A 163 22.25 -24.56 0.55
C TRP A 163 23.39 -25.57 0.58
N LEU A 164 23.77 -26.05 1.78
CA LEU A 164 24.82 -27.06 1.96
C LEU A 164 24.44 -28.43 1.37
N THR A 165 23.14 -28.69 1.22
CA THR A 165 22.57 -29.97 0.79
C THR A 165 21.89 -29.88 -0.58
N ARG A 166 22.25 -28.87 -1.40
CA ARG A 166 21.57 -28.54 -2.66
C ARG A 166 21.86 -29.52 -3.81
N HIS A 167 23.06 -30.09 -3.86
CA HIS A 167 23.54 -30.87 -5.01
C HIS A 167 22.81 -32.21 -5.21
N PRO A 168 22.44 -32.94 -4.15
CA PRO A 168 21.77 -34.21 -4.35
C PRO A 168 20.27 -34.04 -4.62
N LEU A 169 19.84 -34.58 -5.77
CA LEU A 169 18.46 -34.48 -6.23
C LEU A 169 17.61 -35.69 -5.82
N THR A 170 18.20 -36.85 -5.56
CA THR A 170 17.49 -38.09 -5.22
C THR A 170 18.17 -38.85 -4.08
N GLY A 171 17.47 -39.80 -3.47
CA GLY A 171 17.97 -40.61 -2.36
C GLY A 171 16.88 -40.90 -1.33
N THR A 172 16.81 -40.06 -0.29
CA THR A 172 15.92 -40.25 0.88
C THR A 172 14.49 -39.75 0.63
N SER A 173 13.54 -40.27 1.42
CA SER A 173 12.13 -39.84 1.38
C SER A 173 11.97 -38.34 1.67
N GLY A 174 12.77 -37.78 2.58
CA GLY A 174 12.78 -36.35 2.88
C GLY A 174 13.19 -35.49 1.66
N LEU A 175 14.19 -35.92 0.89
CA LEU A 175 14.61 -35.22 -0.34
C LEU A 175 13.51 -35.24 -1.41
N ARG A 176 12.83 -36.39 -1.57
CA ARG A 176 11.70 -36.51 -2.51
C ARG A 176 10.54 -35.59 -2.10
N CYS A 177 10.19 -35.58 -0.81
CA CYS A 177 9.15 -34.71 -0.26
C CYS A 177 9.49 -33.22 -0.47
N ARG A 178 10.72 -32.81 -0.17
CA ARG A 178 11.20 -31.44 -0.42
C ARG A 178 11.05 -31.06 -1.89
N ASN A 179 11.55 -31.88 -2.80
CA ASN A 179 11.52 -31.57 -4.23
C ASN A 179 10.08 -31.50 -4.74
N LEU A 180 9.20 -32.39 -4.27
CA LEU A 180 7.78 -32.35 -4.59
C LEU A 180 7.14 -31.05 -4.08
N LEU A 181 7.43 -30.63 -2.85
CA LEU A 181 6.95 -29.35 -2.31
C LEU A 181 7.42 -28.16 -3.14
N LEU A 182 8.70 -28.11 -3.51
CA LEU A 182 9.24 -27.06 -4.37
C LEU A 182 8.59 -27.05 -5.75
N PHE A 183 8.34 -28.23 -6.33
CA PHE A 183 7.65 -28.36 -7.61
C PHE A 183 6.20 -27.87 -7.53
N ILE A 184 5.47 -28.25 -6.48
CA ILE A 184 4.09 -27.78 -6.25
C ILE A 184 4.08 -26.26 -6.02
N LEU A 185 5.01 -25.72 -5.22
CA LEU A 185 5.14 -24.28 -5.02
C LEU A 185 5.41 -23.53 -6.32
N LEU A 186 6.22 -24.08 -7.22
CA LEU A 186 6.47 -23.51 -8.54
C LEU A 186 5.18 -23.47 -9.37
N LEU A 187 4.44 -24.59 -9.44
CA LEU A 187 3.17 -24.65 -10.17
C LEU A 187 2.14 -23.67 -9.61
N LEU A 188 2.00 -23.61 -8.28
CA LEU A 188 1.11 -22.65 -7.63
C LEU A 188 1.57 -21.21 -7.82
N GLY A 189 2.87 -20.96 -7.91
CA GLY A 189 3.44 -19.65 -8.25
C GLY A 189 3.01 -19.20 -9.64
N ILE A 190 2.97 -20.12 -10.62
CA ILE A 190 2.45 -19.85 -11.97
C ILE A 190 0.95 -19.54 -11.91
N VAL A 191 0.17 -20.31 -11.13
CA VAL A 191 -1.27 -20.05 -10.94
C VAL A 191 -1.50 -18.68 -10.32
N ALA A 192 -0.79 -18.32 -9.24
CA ALA A 192 -0.89 -17.02 -8.60
C ALA A 192 -0.45 -15.89 -9.54
N GLY A 193 0.57 -16.11 -10.39
CA GLY A 193 0.98 -15.19 -11.44
C GLY A 193 -0.12 -14.98 -12.49
N TYR A 194 -0.82 -16.04 -12.88
CA TYR A 194 -2.00 -15.94 -13.75
C TYR A 194 -3.17 -15.22 -13.07
N GLN A 195 -3.40 -15.43 -11.77
CA GLN A 195 -4.38 -14.64 -11.02
C GLN A 195 -4.02 -13.16 -10.94
N ALA A 196 -2.74 -12.81 -10.82
CA ALA A 196 -2.29 -11.42 -10.87
C ALA A 196 -2.54 -10.79 -12.25
N TYR A 197 -2.34 -11.56 -13.32
CA TYR A 197 -2.71 -11.17 -14.67
C TYR A 197 -4.23 -10.94 -14.81
N LEU A 198 -5.06 -11.89 -14.36
CA LEU A 198 -6.52 -11.77 -14.38
C LEU A 198 -7.02 -10.61 -13.52
N TYR A 199 -6.45 -10.43 -12.32
CA TYR A 199 -6.73 -9.29 -11.46
C TYR A 199 -6.50 -7.98 -12.22
N LYS A 200 -5.37 -7.83 -12.92
CA LYS A 200 -5.08 -6.64 -13.71
C LYS A 200 -6.04 -6.46 -14.90
N GLN A 201 -6.47 -7.55 -15.54
CA GLN A 201 -7.39 -7.49 -16.67
C GLN A 201 -8.83 -7.13 -16.25
N LEU A 202 -9.30 -7.71 -15.15
CA LEU A 202 -10.66 -7.54 -14.61
C LEU A 202 -10.79 -6.28 -13.75
N ASN A 203 -9.67 -5.80 -13.20
CA ASN A 203 -9.58 -4.55 -12.47
C ASN A 203 -8.53 -3.64 -13.16
N PRO A 204 -8.80 -3.13 -14.37
CA PRO A 204 -7.81 -2.42 -15.19
C PRO A 204 -7.33 -1.08 -14.63
N GLY A 205 -7.48 -0.82 -13.33
CA GLY A 205 -7.05 0.43 -12.69
C GLY A 205 -7.77 1.64 -13.25
N VAL A 206 -8.85 1.45 -14.04
CA VAL A 206 -9.73 2.50 -14.56
C VAL A 206 -10.65 2.98 -13.44
N GLY A 207 -10.09 3.21 -12.26
CA GLY A 207 -10.60 4.22 -11.39
C GLY A 207 -9.92 5.50 -11.83
N VAL A 208 -10.69 6.49 -12.26
CA VAL A 208 -10.22 7.87 -12.18
C VAL A 208 -9.81 8.05 -10.73
N ARG A 209 -8.51 8.27 -10.46
CA ARG A 209 -8.09 8.59 -9.09
C ARG A 209 -8.81 9.88 -8.72
N GLU A 210 -9.77 9.78 -7.82
CA GLU A 210 -10.46 10.97 -7.26
C GLU A 210 -9.50 11.84 -6.44
N ASN A 211 -8.33 11.30 -6.09
CA ASN A 211 -7.32 12.04 -5.35
C ASN A 211 -6.50 12.95 -6.29
N ILE A 212 -6.50 14.24 -5.99
CA ILE A 212 -5.66 15.23 -6.65
C ILE A 212 -4.35 15.35 -5.89
N ASP A 213 -3.24 15.35 -6.62
CA ASP A 213 -1.94 15.72 -6.05
C ASP A 213 -1.92 17.24 -5.78
N THR A 214 -2.15 17.61 -4.52
CA THR A 214 -2.18 19.02 -4.09
C THR A 214 -0.82 19.70 -4.23
N TRP A 215 0.27 18.94 -4.26
CA TRP A 215 1.64 19.42 -4.43
C TRP A 215 1.87 20.08 -5.78
N ALA A 216 1.22 19.55 -6.82
CA ALA A 216 1.27 20.10 -8.17
C ALA A 216 0.70 21.54 -8.24
N TRP A 217 -0.04 21.99 -7.22
CA TRP A 217 -0.65 23.32 -7.15
C TRP A 217 0.11 24.29 -6.23
N ARG A 218 1.42 24.08 -6.01
CA ARG A 218 2.26 25.02 -5.26
C ARG A 218 3.05 25.97 -6.17
N PRO A 219 3.23 27.24 -5.77
CA PRO A 219 3.93 28.23 -6.61
C PRO A 219 5.43 27.92 -6.79
N ASP A 220 6.07 27.22 -5.85
CA ASP A 220 7.49 26.86 -5.92
C ASP A 220 7.82 25.73 -6.90
N LYS A 221 6.83 25.13 -7.59
CA LYS A 221 7.09 24.08 -8.59
C LYS A 221 7.29 24.64 -9.99
N LEU A 222 8.38 24.19 -10.61
CA LEU A 222 8.82 24.57 -11.96
C LEU A 222 7.79 24.30 -13.07
N TYR A 223 6.82 23.41 -12.80
CA TYR A 223 5.69 23.10 -13.69
C TYR A 223 4.41 22.91 -12.89
N ASN A 224 4.10 23.86 -12.02
CA ASN A 224 2.86 23.82 -11.25
C ASN A 224 1.63 23.90 -12.18
N GLN A 225 0.51 23.37 -11.70
CA GLN A 225 -0.77 23.35 -12.39
C GLN A 225 -1.61 24.60 -12.10
N LEU A 226 -1.10 25.59 -11.35
CA LEU A 226 -1.86 26.79 -11.01
C LEU A 226 -2.32 27.50 -12.27
N THR A 227 -3.58 27.88 -12.27
CA THR A 227 -4.15 28.66 -13.37
C THR A 227 -3.98 30.15 -13.06
N PRO A 228 -3.19 30.89 -13.84
CA PRO A 228 -2.98 32.32 -13.59
C PRO A 228 -4.23 33.14 -13.88
N LEU A 229 -4.37 34.28 -13.21
CA LEU A 229 -5.43 35.24 -13.51
C LEU A 229 -5.26 35.84 -14.90
N ARG A 230 -6.40 36.05 -15.58
CA ARG A 230 -6.45 36.80 -16.83
C ARG A 230 -6.47 38.29 -16.51
N GLY A 231 -5.29 38.85 -16.24
CA GLY A 231 -5.11 40.27 -15.92
C GLY A 231 -4.81 40.52 -14.44
N LYS A 232 -4.80 41.80 -14.05
CA LYS A 232 -4.49 42.19 -12.66
C LYS A 232 -5.65 41.82 -11.72
N PRO A 233 -5.34 41.28 -10.53
CA PRO A 233 -6.37 41.00 -9.54
C PRO A 233 -7.04 42.30 -9.06
N GLN A 234 -8.37 42.28 -8.91
CA GLN A 234 -9.13 43.41 -8.35
C GLN A 234 -8.95 43.53 -6.83
N ILE A 235 -8.63 42.42 -6.17
CA ILE A 235 -8.41 42.31 -4.73
C ILE A 235 -7.11 41.55 -4.53
N GLN A 236 -6.28 42.00 -3.62
CA GLN A 236 -5.04 41.32 -3.27
C GLN A 236 -4.87 41.27 -1.75
N PHE A 237 -4.66 40.07 -1.21
CA PHE A 237 -4.43 39.83 0.21
C PHE A 237 -2.94 39.93 0.52
N THR A 238 -2.56 40.91 1.34
CA THR A 238 -1.20 41.08 1.87
C THR A 238 -1.09 40.72 3.35
N GLN A 239 -2.24 40.57 4.01
CA GLN A 239 -2.41 40.22 5.42
C GLN A 239 -3.80 39.61 5.60
N ASN A 240 -4.05 38.92 6.72
CA ASN A 240 -5.33 38.27 7.04
C ASN A 240 -5.84 37.39 5.88
N TRP A 241 -4.98 36.51 5.37
CA TRP A 241 -5.34 35.62 4.28
C TRP A 241 -6.54 34.74 4.67
N PRO A 242 -7.51 34.51 3.76
CA PRO A 242 -8.67 33.71 4.07
C PRO A 242 -8.29 32.22 4.18
N ARG A 243 -8.73 31.56 5.24
CA ARG A 243 -8.62 30.11 5.39
C ARG A 243 -9.64 29.44 4.46
N SER A 244 -9.14 28.83 3.40
CA SER A 244 -9.87 28.22 2.31
C SER A 244 -9.85 26.70 2.41
N ASP A 245 -11.00 26.07 2.20
CA ASP A 245 -11.14 24.60 2.18
C ASP A 245 -12.20 24.17 1.14
N GLY A 246 -12.37 22.88 0.88
CA GLY A 246 -13.47 22.44 0.04
C GLY A 246 -13.40 21.01 -0.49
N ALA A 247 -14.22 20.79 -1.51
CA ALA A 247 -14.29 19.53 -2.25
C ALA A 247 -13.00 19.32 -3.05
N THR A 248 -12.52 18.07 -3.11
CA THR A 248 -11.32 17.74 -3.89
C THR A 248 -11.47 18.11 -5.35
N ALA A 249 -12.65 17.90 -5.95
CA ALA A 249 -12.92 18.27 -7.35
C ALA A 249 -12.74 19.77 -7.63
N ALA A 250 -12.94 20.64 -6.63
CA ALA A 250 -12.80 22.08 -6.76
C ALA A 250 -11.40 22.60 -6.39
N TYR A 251 -10.50 21.75 -5.86
CA TYR A 251 -9.16 22.14 -5.40
C TYR A 251 -8.35 22.92 -6.45
N PRO A 252 -8.30 22.51 -7.74
CA PRO A 252 -7.67 23.28 -8.81
C PRO A 252 -8.06 24.76 -8.82
N LEU A 253 -9.35 25.04 -8.60
CA LEU A 253 -9.89 26.38 -8.68
C LEU A 253 -9.52 27.21 -7.46
N TYR A 254 -9.78 26.70 -6.25
CA TYR A 254 -9.57 27.51 -5.05
C TYR A 254 -8.09 27.61 -4.66
N ALA A 255 -7.25 26.62 -4.98
CA ALA A 255 -5.80 26.76 -4.86
C ALA A 255 -5.27 27.85 -5.80
N SER A 256 -5.72 27.86 -7.07
CA SER A 256 -5.35 28.90 -8.03
C SER A 256 -5.80 30.29 -7.58
N ALA A 257 -7.05 30.41 -7.10
CA ALA A 257 -7.56 31.67 -6.58
C ALA A 257 -6.77 32.13 -5.35
N PHE A 258 -6.49 31.24 -4.41
CA PHE A 258 -5.73 31.55 -3.20
C PHE A 258 -4.36 32.14 -3.55
N TYR A 259 -3.57 31.45 -4.37
CA TYR A 259 -2.22 31.93 -4.72
C TYR A 259 -2.24 33.16 -5.63
N ALA A 260 -3.20 33.27 -6.55
CA ALA A 260 -3.24 34.41 -7.47
C ALA A 260 -3.78 35.70 -6.83
N LEU A 261 -4.56 35.58 -5.75
CA LEU A 261 -5.08 36.72 -5.00
C LEU A 261 -4.23 37.08 -3.78
N SER A 262 -3.17 36.32 -3.47
CA SER A 262 -2.36 36.52 -2.27
C SER A 262 -0.94 36.95 -2.60
N VAL A 263 -0.43 37.93 -1.86
CA VAL A 263 1.01 38.15 -1.72
C VAL A 263 1.49 37.25 -0.60
N ILE A 264 2.39 36.32 -0.94
CA ILE A 264 2.87 35.29 -0.04
C ILE A 264 4.27 35.68 0.45
N PRO A 265 4.48 35.97 1.76
CA PRO A 265 5.81 36.22 2.30
C PRO A 265 6.67 34.95 2.33
N GLU A 266 7.98 35.10 2.52
CA GLU A 266 8.92 33.96 2.50
C GLU A 266 8.67 32.94 3.61
N ASP A 267 8.21 33.39 4.78
CA ASP A 267 7.91 32.56 5.96
C ASP A 267 6.46 32.02 5.99
N PHE A 268 5.74 32.14 4.88
CA PHE A 268 4.32 31.79 4.84
C PHE A 268 4.05 30.29 4.86
N HIS A 269 3.20 29.85 5.80
CA HIS A 269 2.76 28.47 5.93
C HIS A 269 1.41 28.24 5.23
N SER A 270 1.43 27.97 3.93
CA SER A 270 0.19 27.87 3.13
C SER A 270 -0.77 26.77 3.59
N TRP A 271 -0.27 25.70 4.24
CA TRP A 271 -1.11 24.64 4.80
C TRP A 271 -2.04 25.10 5.93
N GLU A 272 -1.77 26.24 6.57
CA GLU A 272 -2.65 26.84 7.58
C GLU A 272 -3.87 27.53 6.96
N TYR A 273 -3.75 27.95 5.69
CA TYR A 273 -4.75 28.75 5.00
C TYR A 273 -5.39 28.04 3.79
N LEU A 274 -4.79 26.96 3.30
CA LEU A 274 -5.27 26.22 2.14
C LEU A 274 -5.32 24.73 2.46
N THR A 275 -6.54 24.21 2.68
CA THR A 275 -6.80 22.80 3.04
C THR A 275 -7.65 22.12 1.98
N ASN A 276 -7.54 20.79 1.85
CA ASN A 276 -8.43 19.95 1.04
C ASN A 276 -8.99 18.83 1.93
N SER A 277 -10.03 19.15 2.69
CA SER A 277 -10.61 18.22 3.67
C SER A 277 -11.77 17.38 3.11
N ARG A 278 -12.20 17.66 1.87
CA ARG A 278 -13.39 17.10 1.21
C ARG A 278 -14.70 17.68 1.78
N THR A 279 -15.77 17.60 0.99
CA THR A 279 -17.04 18.28 1.28
C THR A 279 -17.58 18.08 2.69
N PRO A 280 -17.67 16.85 3.25
CA PRO A 280 -18.26 16.69 4.58
C PRO A 280 -17.47 17.42 5.67
N GLU A 281 -16.15 17.37 5.61
CA GLU A 281 -15.28 17.96 6.61
C GLU A 281 -15.13 19.47 6.43
N ALA A 282 -15.12 19.97 5.19
CA ALA A 282 -15.14 21.40 4.92
C ALA A 282 -16.37 22.08 5.57
N TYR A 283 -17.54 21.43 5.54
CA TYR A 283 -18.73 21.91 6.26
C TYR A 283 -18.55 21.88 7.78
N ASN A 284 -17.86 20.90 8.36
CA ASN A 284 -17.56 20.90 9.79
C ASN A 284 -16.61 22.06 10.15
N ARG A 285 -15.56 22.26 9.35
CA ARG A 285 -14.54 23.28 9.58
C ARG A 285 -15.10 24.70 9.50
N ILE A 286 -15.95 25.02 8.51
CA ILE A 286 -16.57 26.36 8.46
C ILE A 286 -17.55 26.60 9.62
N VAL A 287 -18.27 25.56 10.06
CA VAL A 287 -19.19 25.67 11.22
C VAL A 287 -18.42 25.84 12.54
N ASN A 288 -17.24 25.22 12.67
CA ASN A 288 -16.38 25.37 13.83
C ASN A 288 -15.54 26.66 13.83
N GLY A 289 -15.52 27.39 12.71
CA GLY A 289 -14.67 28.58 12.55
C GLY A 289 -13.21 28.27 12.20
N ASP A 290 -12.92 27.06 11.73
CA ASP A 290 -11.60 26.62 11.25
C ASP A 290 -11.34 26.97 9.78
N ALA A 291 -12.39 27.38 9.05
CA ALA A 291 -12.34 27.87 7.68
C ALA A 291 -13.21 29.13 7.54
N ASP A 292 -12.78 30.07 6.70
CA ASP A 292 -13.50 31.32 6.42
C ASP A 292 -14.34 31.20 5.15
N ILE A 293 -13.88 30.39 4.18
CA ILE A 293 -14.57 30.13 2.91
C ILE A 293 -14.40 28.67 2.50
N ILE A 294 -15.47 28.08 1.96
CA ILE A 294 -15.42 26.72 1.42
C ILE A 294 -15.94 26.63 -0.02
N PHE A 295 -15.31 25.78 -0.82
CA PHE A 295 -15.65 25.55 -2.23
C PHE A 295 -16.24 24.15 -2.38
N VAL A 296 -17.56 24.07 -2.34
CA VAL A 296 -18.31 22.81 -2.20
C VAL A 296 -19.59 22.82 -3.01
N ALA A 297 -20.10 21.61 -3.27
CA ALA A 297 -21.49 21.41 -3.69
C ALA A 297 -22.47 21.81 -2.56
N GLN A 298 -23.75 21.93 -2.90
CA GLN A 298 -24.79 22.28 -1.93
C GLN A 298 -24.81 21.33 -0.71
N PRO A 299 -25.13 21.86 0.49
CA PRO A 299 -25.16 21.04 1.69
C PRO A 299 -26.37 20.10 1.68
N SER A 300 -26.15 18.91 2.20
CA SER A 300 -27.23 18.01 2.62
C SER A 300 -28.05 18.61 3.76
N ASP A 301 -29.26 18.10 3.98
CA ASP A 301 -30.11 18.53 5.11
C ASP A 301 -29.45 18.33 6.47
N GLY A 302 -28.60 17.29 6.60
CA GLY A 302 -27.83 17.05 7.82
C GLY A 302 -26.80 18.14 8.11
N GLN A 303 -26.13 18.66 7.07
CA GLN A 303 -25.16 19.76 7.19
C GLN A 303 -25.86 21.07 7.54
N LYS A 304 -27.01 21.36 6.91
CA LYS A 304 -27.84 22.55 7.23
C LYS A 304 -28.25 22.56 8.71
N LYS A 305 -28.83 21.44 9.19
CA LYS A 305 -29.23 21.30 10.60
C LYS A 305 -28.07 21.46 11.58
N ARG A 306 -26.86 21.06 11.21
CA ARG A 306 -25.66 21.20 12.05
C ARG A 306 -25.23 22.66 12.19
N ALA A 307 -25.24 23.41 11.10
CA ALA A 307 -24.96 24.85 11.11
C ALA A 307 -26.00 25.60 11.96
N GLU A 308 -27.29 25.31 11.77
CA GLU A 308 -28.39 25.87 12.57
C GLU A 308 -28.22 25.59 14.06
N LYS A 309 -27.93 24.34 14.44
CA LYS A 309 -27.68 23.96 15.84
C LYS A 309 -26.48 24.66 16.46
N SER A 310 -25.50 25.03 15.64
CA SER A 310 -24.29 25.73 16.09
C SER A 310 -24.46 27.25 16.08
N GLY A 311 -25.65 27.76 15.73
CA GLY A 311 -25.91 29.19 15.63
C GLY A 311 -25.18 29.88 14.47
N VAL A 312 -24.65 29.11 13.52
CA VAL A 312 -23.86 29.62 12.40
C VAL A 312 -24.77 29.82 11.18
N THR A 313 -24.82 31.04 10.67
CA THR A 313 -25.50 31.34 9.40
C THR A 313 -24.50 31.20 8.25
N LEU A 314 -24.75 30.24 7.36
CA LEU A 314 -23.93 30.03 6.16
C LEU A 314 -24.46 30.88 4.99
N LEU A 315 -23.57 31.60 4.33
CA LEU A 315 -23.87 32.34 3.09
C LEU A 315 -23.52 31.47 1.88
N TYR A 316 -24.46 31.37 0.93
CA TYR A 316 -24.27 30.57 -0.29
C TYR A 316 -24.11 31.49 -1.50
N THR A 317 -22.96 31.42 -2.17
CA THR A 317 -22.68 32.20 -3.39
C THR A 317 -22.36 31.25 -4.54
N PRO A 318 -23.24 31.13 -5.55
CA PRO A 318 -22.93 30.38 -6.76
C PRO A 318 -21.78 31.06 -7.52
N PHE A 319 -20.67 30.34 -7.74
CA PHE A 319 -19.49 30.88 -8.43
C PHE A 319 -19.09 30.10 -9.69
N ALA A 320 -19.52 28.83 -9.82
CA ALA A 320 -19.22 27.98 -10.96
C ALA A 320 -20.38 27.02 -11.26
N ARG A 321 -20.38 26.48 -12.49
CA ARG A 321 -21.20 25.34 -12.87
C ARG A 321 -20.27 24.14 -13.05
N GLU A 322 -20.58 23.04 -12.38
CA GLU A 322 -19.88 21.77 -12.53
C GLU A 322 -20.72 20.78 -13.35
N ALA A 323 -20.06 19.75 -13.88
CA ALA A 323 -20.71 18.65 -14.58
C ALA A 323 -20.07 17.33 -14.17
N PHE A 324 -20.90 16.30 -13.98
CA PHE A 324 -20.41 14.94 -13.85
C PHE A 324 -20.07 14.41 -15.24
N VAL A 325 -18.79 14.09 -15.45
CA VAL A 325 -18.32 13.47 -16.69
C VAL A 325 -18.17 11.98 -16.46
N PHE A 326 -18.95 11.20 -17.20
CA PHE A 326 -18.80 9.75 -17.21
C PHE A 326 -17.66 9.40 -18.18
N ILE A 327 -16.53 8.97 -17.62
CA ILE A 327 -15.41 8.47 -18.41
C ILE A 327 -15.63 6.97 -18.61
N VAL A 328 -15.79 6.58 -19.87
CA VAL A 328 -15.87 5.17 -20.27
C VAL A 328 -14.58 4.74 -20.95
N ASN A 329 -14.28 3.45 -20.89
CA ASN A 329 -13.20 2.89 -21.70
C ASN A 329 -13.50 3.11 -23.19
N ALA A 330 -12.49 3.46 -24.00
CA ALA A 330 -12.65 3.68 -25.43
C ALA A 330 -13.20 2.45 -26.18
N ASP A 331 -12.93 1.24 -25.67
CA ASP A 331 -13.43 -0.03 -26.21
C ASP A 331 -14.85 -0.36 -25.73
N ASN A 332 -15.42 0.42 -24.81
CA ASN A 332 -16.80 0.25 -24.36
C ASN A 332 -17.76 0.74 -25.47
N ARG A 333 -18.13 -0.19 -26.36
CA ARG A 333 -19.09 0.09 -27.44
C ARG A 333 -20.44 0.44 -26.83
N LEU A 334 -20.92 1.65 -27.12
CA LEU A 334 -22.31 2.01 -26.85
C LEU A 334 -23.19 1.11 -27.72
N ILE A 335 -23.95 0.22 -27.09
CA ILE A 335 -25.01 -0.52 -27.79
C ILE A 335 -26.11 0.53 -28.07
N PRO A 336 -26.47 0.78 -29.34
CA PRO A 336 -27.46 1.78 -29.71
C PRO A 336 -28.85 1.51 -29.12
#